data_AF-A0A0Q6SMK9-F1
#
_entry.id   AF-A0A0Q6SMK9-F1
#
_cell.length_a   1.000
_cell.length_b   1.000
_cell.length_c   1.000
_cell.angle_alpha   90.00
_cell.angle_beta   90.00
_cell.angle_gamma   90.00
#
_symmetry.space_group_name_H-M   'P 1'
#
loop_
_entity.id
_entity.type
_entity.pdbx_description
1 polymer ?
#
loop_
_entity_poly.entity_id
_entity_poly.type
_entity_poly.pdbx_seq_one_letter_code
_entity_poly.pdbx_strand_id
1 'polypeptide(L)'
;MYRDLWVDSLWHEIITYFYDYAHEDDTRADLMPVHRYINAEAPPGVPLKLAAQQMAEDARDAIVSFLDQRDAQLFFLVDTMERYPIRNSVFAQTLSGMFPAMYKIKANNSRIKIIFSVPEEIESFMAAGSANLMKDFASSFRVRWKPIDLVHLIAYRLRASASIHDRPLYERTESLDFSKRDDLHKMLSVILPETIRNACGNDEDALAYIIRHTQLLPRQILFIFNAALSEQFRKHKTFENVKGELVRKAVTESQRFIGEQMLTLYRNVYPKLLTEARKILPDLEPICDYQSLRKIESRFNRNIEDDVVSIWDTMFEMGILGRSTTKSGDLSNPPMDESRYCYGQFHFNADSGFGLATDGEYCFHPIFARYYGMARRKEEQRVVYPANIDLENIYVDQSSR
;
A
#
# COMPACT_ATOMS: atom_id res chain seq x y z
N MET A 1 -28.89 -0.72 14.82
CA MET A 1 -29.37 -1.37 13.57
C MET A 1 -28.22 -1.91 12.74
N TYR A 2 -27.40 -1.08 12.08
CA TYR A 2 -26.30 -1.58 11.22
C TYR A 2 -25.28 -2.47 11.94
N ARG A 3 -24.98 -2.19 13.21
CA ARG A 3 -24.09 -3.04 14.02
C ARG A 3 -24.57 -4.49 14.14
N ASP A 4 -25.81 -4.70 14.56
CA ASP A 4 -26.31 -6.06 14.79
C ASP A 4 -26.49 -6.81 13.47
N LEU A 5 -26.91 -6.11 12.41
CA LEU A 5 -26.94 -6.67 11.06
C LEU A 5 -25.55 -7.18 10.63
N TRP A 6 -24.49 -6.39 10.84
CA TRP A 6 -23.12 -6.82 10.54
C TRP A 6 -22.64 -7.99 11.39
N VAL A 7 -23.01 -8.03 12.68
CA VAL A 7 -22.67 -9.17 13.55
C VAL A 7 -23.28 -10.44 12.99
N ASP A 8 -24.56 -10.38 12.60
CA ASP A 8 -25.25 -11.54 12.04
C ASP A 8 -24.71 -11.92 10.66
N SER A 9 -24.41 -10.95 9.79
CA SER A 9 -23.79 -11.21 8.48
C SER A 9 -22.41 -11.84 8.59
N LEU A 10 -21.52 -11.32 9.45
CA LEU A 10 -20.18 -11.89 9.65
C LEU A 10 -20.25 -13.32 10.22
N TRP A 11 -21.16 -13.56 11.17
CA TRP A 11 -21.37 -14.90 11.69
C TRP A 11 -21.95 -15.84 10.64
N HIS A 12 -22.85 -15.37 9.79
CA HIS A 12 -23.38 -16.17 8.70
C HIS A 12 -22.26 -16.64 7.76
N GLU A 13 -21.36 -15.76 7.35
CA GLU A 13 -20.21 -16.12 6.51
C GLU A 13 -19.27 -17.12 7.21
N ILE A 14 -18.99 -16.92 8.50
CA ILE A 14 -18.17 -17.86 9.29
C ILE A 14 -18.84 -19.23 9.36
N ILE A 15 -20.14 -19.28 9.63
CA ILE A 15 -20.92 -20.53 9.70
C ILE A 15 -20.92 -21.25 8.33
N THR A 16 -21.12 -20.52 7.24
CA THR A 16 -21.07 -21.07 5.89
C THR A 16 -19.70 -21.68 5.58
N TYR A 17 -18.61 -21.00 5.94
CA TYR A 17 -17.26 -21.56 5.80
C TYR A 17 -17.10 -22.89 6.56
N PHE A 18 -17.55 -22.97 7.82
CA PHE A 18 -17.45 -24.20 8.61
C PHE A 18 -18.41 -25.30 8.13
N TYR A 19 -19.53 -24.93 7.51
CA TYR A 19 -20.41 -25.89 6.87
C TYR A 19 -19.71 -26.57 5.70
N ASP A 20 -19.08 -25.80 4.82
CA ASP A 20 -18.34 -26.32 3.67
C ASP A 20 -17.14 -27.17 4.12
N TYR A 21 -16.41 -26.69 5.13
CA TYR A 21 -15.28 -27.41 5.74
C TYR A 21 -15.69 -28.75 6.38
N ALA A 22 -16.87 -28.81 7.00
CA ALA A 22 -17.36 -30.03 7.67
C ALA A 22 -17.67 -31.19 6.71
N HIS A 23 -17.72 -30.95 5.39
CA HIS A 23 -17.90 -32.01 4.41
C HIS A 23 -16.60 -32.74 4.05
N GLU A 24 -15.45 -32.25 4.51
CA GLU A 24 -14.15 -32.80 4.12
C GLU A 24 -13.62 -33.94 5.02
N ASP A 25 -14.17 -34.21 6.21
CA ASP A 25 -13.66 -35.29 7.12
C ASP A 25 -14.53 -35.57 8.39
N ASP A 26 -14.01 -36.38 9.35
CA ASP A 26 -14.52 -36.73 10.71
C ASP A 26 -14.98 -35.53 11.59
N THR A 27 -14.91 -34.30 11.10
CA THR A 27 -15.30 -33.06 11.79
C THR A 27 -16.82 -32.84 11.82
N ARG A 28 -17.58 -33.59 11.01
CA ARG A 28 -19.04 -33.46 10.90
C ARG A 28 -19.79 -33.66 12.22
N ALA A 29 -19.28 -34.52 13.10
CA ALA A 29 -19.89 -34.73 14.41
C ALA A 29 -19.78 -33.48 15.30
N ASP A 30 -18.59 -32.88 15.35
CA ASP A 30 -18.30 -31.67 16.14
C ASP A 30 -19.08 -30.45 15.61
N LEU A 31 -19.30 -30.39 14.29
CA LEU A 31 -19.96 -29.28 13.59
C LEU A 31 -21.42 -29.58 13.23
N MET A 32 -22.05 -30.59 13.83
CA MET A 32 -23.45 -30.93 13.57
C MET A 32 -24.43 -29.74 13.78
N PRO A 33 -24.26 -28.87 14.79
CA PRO A 33 -25.12 -27.68 14.94
C PRO A 33 -25.04 -26.71 13.76
N VAL A 34 -23.86 -26.56 13.15
CA VAL A 34 -23.65 -25.75 11.93
C VAL A 34 -24.48 -26.33 10.77
N HIS A 35 -24.44 -27.66 10.58
CA HIS A 35 -25.22 -28.34 9.55
C HIS A 35 -26.72 -28.14 9.73
N ARG A 36 -27.22 -28.26 10.95
CA ARG A 36 -28.65 -28.04 11.26
C ARG A 36 -29.07 -26.62 10.93
N TYR A 37 -28.25 -25.62 11.31
CA TYR A 37 -28.53 -24.22 11.04
C TYR A 37 -28.66 -23.94 9.54
N ILE A 38 -27.68 -24.34 8.73
CA ILE A 38 -27.69 -24.10 7.27
C ILE A 38 -28.85 -24.82 6.58
N ASN A 39 -29.16 -26.06 6.98
CA ASN A 39 -30.25 -26.84 6.40
C ASN A 39 -31.63 -26.54 7.00
N ALA A 40 -31.72 -25.57 7.92
CA ALA A 40 -32.94 -25.18 8.62
C ALA A 40 -33.70 -26.37 9.25
N GLU A 41 -32.97 -27.32 9.83
CA GLU A 41 -33.51 -28.51 10.52
C GLU A 41 -34.12 -28.15 11.90
N ALA A 42 -35.21 -27.37 11.88
CA ALA A 42 -35.86 -26.89 13.09
C ALA A 42 -36.47 -28.04 13.92
N PRO A 43 -36.35 -28.01 15.26
CA PRO A 43 -37.03 -28.98 16.12
C PRO A 43 -38.56 -28.92 15.94
N PRO A 44 -39.24 -30.07 15.90
CA PRO A 44 -40.69 -30.10 15.77
C PRO A 44 -41.37 -29.43 16.98
N GLY A 45 -42.39 -28.62 16.71
CA GLY A 45 -43.19 -27.95 17.75
C GLY A 45 -42.63 -26.65 18.31
N VAL A 46 -41.45 -26.20 17.85
CA VAL A 46 -40.88 -24.90 18.25
C VAL A 46 -41.26 -23.82 17.22
N PRO A 47 -41.69 -22.61 17.65
CA PRO A 47 -41.91 -21.50 16.73
C PRO A 47 -40.67 -21.19 15.89
N LEU A 48 -40.81 -21.06 14.57
CA LEU A 48 -39.70 -20.93 13.61
C LEU A 48 -38.68 -19.84 13.98
N LYS A 49 -39.15 -18.67 14.45
CA LYS A 49 -38.27 -17.56 14.85
C LYS A 49 -37.38 -17.92 16.03
N LEU A 50 -37.92 -18.61 17.02
CA LEU A 50 -37.17 -19.04 18.20
C LEU A 50 -36.21 -20.17 17.85
N ALA A 51 -36.66 -21.13 17.03
CA ALA A 51 -35.81 -22.21 16.52
C ALA A 51 -34.60 -21.65 15.74
N ALA A 52 -34.82 -20.68 14.84
CA ALA A 52 -33.75 -20.06 14.06
C ALA A 52 -32.71 -19.33 14.94
N GLN A 53 -33.15 -18.64 16.00
CA GLN A 53 -32.24 -17.98 16.95
C GLN A 53 -31.39 -18.99 17.72
N GLN A 54 -32.02 -20.03 18.28
CA GLN A 54 -31.31 -21.08 19.00
C GLN A 54 -30.30 -21.80 18.10
N MET A 55 -30.70 -22.17 16.89
CA MET A 55 -29.82 -22.85 15.94
C MET A 55 -28.62 -21.99 15.54
N ALA A 56 -28.80 -20.67 15.43
CA ALA A 56 -27.70 -19.75 15.15
C ALA A 56 -26.71 -19.69 16.32
N GLU A 57 -27.22 -19.66 17.56
CA GLU A 57 -26.38 -19.69 18.76
C GLU A 57 -25.64 -21.02 18.90
N ASP A 58 -26.32 -22.15 18.74
CA ASP A 58 -25.71 -23.49 18.80
C ASP A 58 -24.61 -23.65 17.74
N ALA A 59 -24.82 -23.11 16.53
CA ALA A 59 -23.81 -23.13 15.47
C ALA A 59 -22.57 -22.29 15.83
N ARG A 60 -22.76 -21.10 16.42
CA ARG A 60 -21.66 -20.24 16.88
C ARG A 60 -20.84 -20.93 17.96
N ASP A 61 -21.51 -21.50 18.96
CA ASP A 61 -20.87 -22.19 20.09
C ASP A 61 -20.12 -23.45 19.63
N ALA A 62 -20.68 -24.20 18.67
CA ALA A 62 -20.02 -25.35 18.06
C ALA A 62 -18.72 -24.96 17.36
N ILE A 63 -18.71 -23.87 16.59
CA ILE A 63 -17.51 -23.37 15.90
C ILE A 63 -16.43 -22.95 16.90
N VAL A 64 -16.80 -22.22 17.96
CA VAL A 64 -15.84 -21.79 18.99
C VAL A 64 -15.26 -23.00 19.72
N SER A 65 -16.12 -23.94 20.12
CA SER A 65 -15.70 -25.19 20.77
C SER A 65 -14.77 -26.02 19.87
N PHE A 66 -15.10 -26.10 18.59
CA PHE A 66 -14.29 -26.78 17.57
C PHE A 66 -12.89 -26.17 17.46
N LEU A 67 -12.80 -24.84 17.41
CA LEU A 67 -11.53 -24.10 17.37
C LEU A 67 -10.72 -24.31 18.65
N ASP A 68 -11.36 -24.27 19.83
CA ASP A 68 -10.70 -24.47 21.11
C ASP A 68 -10.15 -25.89 21.27
N GLN A 69 -10.92 -26.92 20.90
CA GLN A 69 -10.49 -28.32 20.96
C GLN A 69 -9.26 -28.61 20.10
N ARG A 70 -9.11 -27.88 18.98
CA ARG A 70 -7.99 -28.02 18.05
C ARG A 70 -6.86 -27.03 18.28
N ASP A 71 -6.98 -26.19 19.32
CA ASP A 71 -6.08 -25.06 19.58
C ASP A 71 -5.85 -24.16 18.35
N ALA A 72 -6.88 -24.01 17.52
CA ALA A 72 -6.82 -23.31 16.25
C ALA A 72 -7.31 -21.86 16.36
N GLN A 73 -6.92 -21.02 15.39
CA GLN A 73 -7.43 -19.65 15.26
C GLN A 73 -8.02 -19.45 13.87
N LEU A 74 -9.17 -18.79 13.80
CA LEU A 74 -9.79 -18.37 12.55
C LEU A 74 -9.36 -16.93 12.25
N PHE A 75 -8.73 -16.73 11.09
CA PHE A 75 -8.47 -15.40 10.54
C PHE A 75 -9.45 -15.14 9.39
N PHE A 76 -10.41 -14.25 9.62
CA PHE A 76 -11.35 -13.79 8.61
C PHE A 76 -10.85 -12.48 8.02
N LEU A 77 -10.28 -12.55 6.82
CA LEU A 77 -9.71 -11.41 6.11
C LEU A 77 -10.76 -10.85 5.14
N VAL A 78 -11.22 -9.64 5.42
CA VAL A 78 -12.05 -8.87 4.50
C VAL A 78 -11.12 -8.05 3.63
N ASP A 79 -10.94 -8.50 2.39
CA ASP A 79 -10.09 -7.84 1.41
C ASP A 79 -10.70 -6.52 0.92
N THR A 80 -9.84 -5.67 0.39
CA THR A 80 -10.18 -4.35 -0.13
C THR A 80 -11.17 -4.42 -1.29
N MET A 81 -12.11 -3.47 -1.34
CA MET A 81 -12.98 -3.29 -2.51
C MET A 81 -12.23 -2.56 -3.63
N GLU A 82 -12.47 -2.92 -4.89
CA GLU A 82 -11.93 -2.17 -6.03
C GLU A 82 -12.46 -0.73 -6.11
N ARG A 83 -13.69 -0.50 -5.62
CA ARG A 83 -14.38 0.78 -5.69
C ARG A 83 -15.06 1.10 -4.36
N TYR A 84 -14.53 2.07 -3.64
CA TYR A 84 -15.15 2.60 -2.44
C TYR A 84 -16.06 3.78 -2.79
N PRO A 85 -17.39 3.67 -2.61
CA PRO A 85 -18.30 4.79 -2.81
C PRO A 85 -18.23 5.72 -1.60
N ILE A 86 -17.07 6.33 -1.34
CA ILE A 86 -16.80 7.09 -0.11
C ILE A 86 -17.68 8.32 0.10
N ARG A 87 -18.27 8.86 -0.99
CA ARG A 87 -19.25 9.95 -0.93
C ARG A 87 -20.69 9.46 -0.69
N ASN A 88 -20.92 8.16 -0.70
CA ASN A 88 -22.21 7.58 -0.39
C ASN A 88 -22.36 7.51 1.13
N SER A 89 -23.26 8.32 1.69
CA SER A 89 -23.54 8.32 3.13
C SER A 89 -24.00 6.96 3.65
N VAL A 90 -24.71 6.16 2.83
CA VAL A 90 -25.11 4.79 3.19
C VAL A 90 -23.89 3.90 3.34
N PHE A 91 -22.87 4.08 2.48
CA PHE A 91 -21.63 3.32 2.60
C PHE A 91 -20.88 3.67 3.89
N ALA A 92 -20.72 4.96 4.20
CA ALA A 92 -20.11 5.41 5.45
C ALA A 92 -20.86 4.89 6.69
N GLN A 93 -22.20 4.98 6.69
CA GLN A 93 -23.04 4.42 7.75
C GLN A 93 -22.89 2.90 7.87
N THR A 94 -22.77 2.20 6.74
CA THR A 94 -22.57 0.75 6.70
C THR A 94 -21.24 0.38 7.36
N LEU A 95 -20.14 1.05 7.00
CA LEU A 95 -18.82 0.83 7.62
C LEU A 95 -18.83 1.17 9.12
N SER A 96 -19.53 2.25 9.51
CA SER A 96 -19.67 2.63 10.93
C SER A 96 -20.37 1.56 11.78
N GLY A 97 -21.21 0.71 11.17
CA GLY A 97 -21.80 -0.46 11.82
C GLY A 97 -20.84 -1.66 11.86
N MET A 98 -19.99 -1.80 10.85
CA MET A 98 -19.07 -2.93 10.71
C MET A 98 -17.96 -2.92 11.77
N PHE A 99 -17.30 -1.78 12.02
CA PHE A 99 -16.20 -1.75 13.01
C PHE A 99 -16.65 -2.16 14.43
N PRO A 100 -17.76 -1.65 14.98
CA PRO A 100 -18.27 -2.12 16.28
C PRO A 100 -18.74 -3.57 16.26
N ALA A 101 -19.15 -4.10 15.10
CA ALA A 101 -19.51 -5.51 14.94
C ALA A 101 -18.26 -6.41 15.01
N MET A 102 -17.21 -6.08 14.25
CA MET A 102 -15.92 -6.77 14.31
C MET A 102 -15.36 -6.79 15.73
N TYR A 103 -15.41 -5.65 16.43
CA TYR A 103 -14.99 -5.56 17.83
C TYR A 103 -15.83 -6.46 18.74
N LYS A 104 -17.16 -6.50 18.56
CA LYS A 104 -18.06 -7.36 19.37
C LYS A 104 -17.72 -8.83 19.18
N ILE A 105 -17.48 -9.28 17.95
CA ILE A 105 -17.14 -10.68 17.67
C ILE A 105 -15.78 -11.03 18.30
N LYS A 106 -14.77 -10.18 18.11
CA LYS A 106 -13.44 -10.35 18.73
C LYS A 106 -13.47 -10.35 20.25
N ALA A 107 -14.27 -9.47 20.87
CA ALA A 107 -14.38 -9.38 22.33
C ALA A 107 -15.02 -10.63 22.95
N ASN A 108 -15.96 -11.24 22.24
CA ASN A 108 -16.64 -12.44 22.70
C ASN A 108 -15.90 -13.73 22.33
N ASN A 109 -14.95 -13.70 21.39
CA ASN A 109 -14.30 -14.88 20.84
C ASN A 109 -12.81 -14.64 20.62
N SER A 110 -11.97 -15.17 21.51
CA SER A 110 -10.51 -14.98 21.45
C SER A 110 -9.88 -15.69 20.23
N ARG A 111 -10.48 -16.79 19.77
CA ARG A 111 -10.02 -17.61 18.62
C ARG A 111 -10.36 -17.04 17.26
N ILE A 112 -11.30 -16.08 17.16
CA ILE A 112 -11.74 -15.49 15.89
C ILE A 112 -11.14 -14.09 15.75
N LYS A 113 -10.35 -13.89 14.69
CA LYS A 113 -9.73 -12.62 14.32
C LYS A 113 -10.32 -12.14 13.00
N ILE A 114 -11.04 -11.03 13.03
CA ILE A 114 -11.55 -10.39 11.82
C ILE A 114 -10.65 -9.21 11.48
N ILE A 115 -10.06 -9.22 10.28
CA ILE A 115 -9.16 -8.20 9.78
C ILE A 115 -9.81 -7.57 8.56
N PHE A 116 -10.07 -6.27 8.62
CA PHE A 116 -10.54 -5.51 7.47
C PHE A 116 -9.39 -4.64 6.97
N SER A 117 -8.95 -4.93 5.75
CA SER A 117 -7.88 -4.20 5.10
C SER A 117 -8.49 -3.08 4.26
N VAL A 118 -7.95 -1.87 4.40
CA VAL A 118 -8.39 -0.70 3.66
C VAL A 118 -7.19 0.05 3.09
N PRO A 119 -7.31 0.63 1.89
CA PRO A 119 -6.31 1.57 1.40
C PRO A 119 -6.21 2.78 2.34
N GLU A 120 -4.99 3.27 2.56
CA GLU A 120 -4.75 4.45 3.41
C GLU A 120 -5.47 5.70 2.84
N GLU A 121 -5.62 5.75 1.52
CA GLU A 121 -6.27 6.83 0.76
C GLU A 121 -7.73 7.06 1.13
N ILE A 122 -8.40 6.06 1.72
CA ILE A 122 -9.80 6.18 2.15
C ILE A 122 -9.95 6.37 3.67
N GLU A 123 -8.85 6.38 4.42
CA GLU A 123 -8.86 6.45 5.88
C GLU A 123 -9.57 7.71 6.38
N SER A 124 -9.24 8.88 5.82
CA SER A 124 -9.86 10.16 6.21
C SER A 124 -11.37 10.18 6.01
N PHE A 125 -11.87 9.52 4.96
CA PHE A 125 -13.30 9.42 4.68
C PHE A 125 -14.02 8.48 5.63
N MET A 126 -13.39 7.34 5.96
CA MET A 126 -13.94 6.44 6.98
C MET A 126 -13.92 7.09 8.35
N ALA A 127 -12.87 7.84 8.64
CA ALA A 127 -12.73 8.57 9.89
C ALA A 127 -13.85 9.62 10.05
N ALA A 128 -14.13 10.39 9.01
CA ALA A 128 -15.23 11.37 9.02
C ALA A 128 -16.61 10.74 9.28
N GLY A 129 -16.81 9.47 8.92
CA GLY A 129 -18.04 8.72 9.16
C GLY A 129 -18.13 8.02 10.53
N SER A 130 -17.04 7.96 11.30
CA SER A 130 -17.02 7.30 12.60
C SER A 130 -17.54 8.22 13.71
N ALA A 131 -18.44 7.69 14.55
CA ALA A 131 -18.91 8.39 15.74
C ALA A 131 -17.88 8.37 16.89
N ASN A 132 -16.89 7.46 16.85
CA ASN A 132 -15.84 7.33 17.87
C ASN A 132 -14.56 6.74 17.27
N LEU A 133 -13.77 7.61 16.63
CA LEU A 133 -12.51 7.27 15.98
C LEU A 133 -11.57 6.46 16.87
N MET A 134 -11.37 6.92 18.10
CA MET A 134 -10.44 6.30 19.03
C MET A 134 -10.83 4.86 19.34
N LYS A 135 -12.14 4.57 19.45
CA LYS A 135 -12.61 3.21 19.72
C LYS A 135 -12.62 2.34 18.47
N ASP A 136 -13.10 2.88 17.35
CA ASP A 136 -13.27 2.14 16.10
C ASP A 136 -11.93 1.78 15.46
N PHE A 137 -10.91 2.64 15.64
CA PHE A 137 -9.57 2.46 15.10
C PHE A 137 -8.50 2.17 16.17
N ALA A 138 -8.87 1.92 17.44
CA ALA A 138 -7.90 1.59 18.51
C ALA A 138 -6.97 0.41 18.16
N SER A 139 -7.47 -0.54 17.36
CA SER A 139 -6.71 -1.71 16.93
C SER A 139 -6.32 -1.67 15.45
N SER A 140 -6.40 -0.51 14.80
CA SER A 140 -5.89 -0.38 13.44
C SER A 140 -4.36 -0.43 13.47
N PHE A 141 -3.78 -1.05 12.47
CA PHE A 141 -2.36 -1.02 12.22
C PHE A 141 -2.15 -0.55 10.79
N ARG A 142 -1.22 0.37 10.59
CA ARG A 142 -0.83 0.81 9.24
C ARG A 142 0.35 -0.01 8.78
N VAL A 143 0.20 -0.67 7.64
CA VAL A 143 1.30 -1.38 6.99
C VAL A 143 2.04 -0.40 6.10
N ARG A 144 3.27 -0.06 6.47
CA ARG A 144 4.16 0.80 5.67
C ARG A 144 5.33 -0.03 5.20
N TRP A 145 5.49 -0.09 3.89
CA TRP A 145 6.59 -0.80 3.26
C TRP A 145 7.85 0.03 3.31
N LYS A 146 8.94 -0.57 3.79
CA LYS A 146 10.27 0.03 3.70
C LYS A 146 10.93 -0.40 2.38
N PRO A 147 11.87 0.40 1.86
CA PRO A 147 12.71 0.04 0.71
C PRO A 147 13.29 -1.37 0.81
N ILE A 148 13.79 -1.75 1.99
CA ILE A 148 14.38 -3.08 2.20
C ILE A 148 13.34 -4.21 2.07
N ASP A 149 12.10 -4.02 2.52
CA ASP A 149 11.03 -5.01 2.38
C ASP A 149 10.70 -5.26 0.90
N LEU A 150 10.73 -4.19 0.10
CA LEU A 150 10.54 -4.26 -1.34
C LEU A 150 11.67 -5.03 -2.03
N VAL A 151 12.92 -4.82 -1.59
CA VAL A 151 14.08 -5.56 -2.10
C VAL A 151 13.97 -7.05 -1.80
N HIS A 152 13.58 -7.44 -0.58
CA HIS A 152 13.31 -8.83 -0.22
C HIS A 152 12.28 -9.45 -1.18
N LEU A 153 11.16 -8.75 -1.40
CA LEU A 153 10.11 -9.21 -2.30
C LEU A 153 10.62 -9.45 -3.72
N ILE A 154 11.42 -8.54 -4.26
CA ILE A 154 12.04 -8.71 -5.59
C ILE A 154 12.96 -9.93 -5.60
N ALA A 155 13.84 -10.07 -4.61
CA ALA A 155 14.81 -11.16 -4.55
C ALA A 155 14.12 -12.54 -4.53
N TYR A 156 13.15 -12.74 -3.64
CA TYR A 156 12.40 -14.00 -3.57
C TYR A 156 11.65 -14.31 -4.87
N ARG A 157 10.95 -13.32 -5.45
CA ARG A 157 10.22 -13.54 -6.70
C ARG A 157 11.13 -13.82 -7.87
N LEU A 158 12.28 -13.15 -7.94
CA LEU A 158 13.24 -13.37 -9.01
C LEU A 158 13.92 -14.73 -8.89
N ARG A 159 14.29 -15.19 -7.69
CA ARG A 159 14.80 -16.56 -7.50
C ARG A 159 13.79 -17.60 -7.97
N ALA A 160 12.51 -17.43 -7.62
CA ALA A 160 11.44 -18.32 -8.08
C ALA A 160 11.24 -18.26 -9.60
N SER A 161 11.41 -17.10 -10.23
CA SER A 161 11.33 -16.97 -11.69
C SER A 161 12.56 -17.58 -12.39
N ALA A 162 13.75 -17.36 -11.84
CA ALA A 162 15.01 -17.88 -12.36
C ALA A 162 15.07 -19.41 -12.32
N SER A 163 14.51 -20.06 -11.28
CA SER A 163 14.47 -21.53 -11.21
C SER A 163 13.73 -22.17 -12.39
N ILE A 164 12.81 -21.43 -13.02
CA ILE A 164 12.00 -21.87 -14.16
C ILE A 164 12.61 -21.41 -15.49
N HIS A 165 13.10 -20.17 -15.56
CA HIS A 165 13.43 -19.51 -16.83
C HIS A 165 14.91 -19.21 -17.04
N ASP A 166 15.71 -19.10 -15.98
CA ASP A 166 17.12 -18.70 -16.02
C ASP A 166 17.94 -19.53 -15.01
N ARG A 167 18.20 -20.79 -15.40
CA ARG A 167 18.89 -21.76 -14.55
C ARG A 167 20.27 -21.29 -14.08
N PRO A 168 21.13 -20.66 -14.92
CA PRO A 168 22.41 -20.13 -14.48
C PRO A 168 22.31 -19.10 -13.34
N LEU A 169 21.36 -18.16 -13.44
CA LEU A 169 21.14 -17.19 -12.36
C LEU A 169 20.65 -17.89 -11.08
N TYR A 170 19.73 -18.85 -11.21
CA TYR A 170 19.24 -19.62 -10.07
C TYR A 170 20.38 -20.32 -9.33
N GLU A 171 21.22 -21.07 -10.04
CA GLU A 171 22.33 -21.81 -9.45
C GLU A 171 23.34 -20.91 -8.73
N ARG A 172 23.58 -19.69 -9.24
CA ARG A 172 24.45 -18.71 -8.58
C ARG A 172 23.84 -18.15 -7.29
N THR A 173 22.52 -18.16 -7.17
CA THR A 173 21.79 -17.39 -6.15
C THR A 173 20.97 -18.26 -5.19
N GLU A 174 20.89 -19.57 -5.43
CA GLU A 174 20.14 -20.54 -4.62
C GLU A 174 20.64 -20.60 -3.17
N SER A 175 21.95 -20.49 -2.97
CA SER A 175 22.58 -20.53 -1.64
C SER A 175 22.51 -19.22 -0.86
N LEU A 176 22.07 -18.13 -1.48
CA LEU A 176 21.97 -16.83 -0.82
C LEU A 176 20.85 -16.85 0.22
N ASP A 177 21.10 -16.29 1.41
CA ASP A 177 20.10 -16.15 2.45
C ASP A 177 19.49 -14.75 2.36
N PHE A 178 18.32 -14.64 1.75
CA PHE A 178 17.65 -13.35 1.56
C PHE A 178 17.13 -12.72 2.85
N SER A 179 17.26 -13.37 4.01
CA SER A 179 17.09 -12.67 5.30
C SER A 179 18.28 -11.75 5.65
N LYS A 180 19.42 -11.90 4.96
CA LYS A 180 20.64 -11.12 5.15
C LYS A 180 20.79 -10.05 4.07
N ARG A 181 21.12 -8.83 4.47
CA ARG A 181 21.29 -7.67 3.56
C ARG A 181 22.40 -7.89 2.54
N ASP A 182 23.55 -8.40 2.97
CA ASP A 182 24.69 -8.66 2.08
C ASP A 182 24.32 -9.58 0.91
N ASP A 183 23.50 -10.59 1.18
CA ASP A 183 23.07 -11.56 0.18
C ASP A 183 22.01 -10.99 -0.77
N LEU A 184 21.15 -10.07 -0.30
CA LEU A 184 20.30 -9.26 -1.18
C LEU A 184 21.12 -8.36 -2.09
N HIS A 185 22.17 -7.70 -1.55
CA HIS A 185 23.06 -6.86 -2.35
C HIS A 185 23.80 -7.68 -3.42
N LYS A 186 24.37 -8.83 -3.05
CA LYS A 186 25.03 -9.76 -4.01
C LYS A 186 24.07 -10.21 -5.11
N MET A 187 22.81 -10.49 -4.77
CA MET A 187 21.79 -10.82 -5.77
C MET A 187 21.58 -9.65 -6.74
N LEU A 188 21.33 -8.45 -6.20
CA LEU A 188 21.05 -7.27 -7.00
C LEU A 188 22.24 -6.83 -7.85
N SER A 189 23.48 -6.95 -7.38
CA SER A 189 24.68 -6.59 -8.15
C SER A 189 24.92 -7.49 -9.37
N VAL A 190 24.34 -8.70 -9.39
CA VAL A 190 24.38 -9.59 -10.56
C VAL A 190 23.34 -9.16 -11.62
N ILE A 191 22.28 -8.48 -11.19
CA ILE A 191 21.13 -8.14 -12.02
C ILE A 191 21.23 -6.71 -12.54
N LEU A 192 21.42 -5.75 -11.63
CA LEU A 192 21.40 -4.32 -11.91
C LEU A 192 22.84 -3.80 -12.07
N PRO A 193 23.03 -2.74 -12.87
CA PRO A 193 24.30 -2.03 -12.85
C PRO A 193 24.43 -1.29 -11.52
N GLU A 194 25.65 -1.06 -11.06
CA GLU A 194 25.90 -0.27 -9.84
C GLU A 194 25.32 1.15 -9.98
N THR A 195 25.62 1.81 -11.10
CA THR A 195 25.18 3.18 -11.38
C THR A 195 24.43 3.30 -12.70
N ILE A 196 23.52 4.27 -12.78
CA ILE A 196 22.89 4.72 -14.02
C ILE A 196 22.97 6.24 -14.17
N ARG A 197 22.97 6.72 -15.41
CA ARG A 197 22.90 8.15 -15.73
C ARG A 197 21.46 8.62 -15.82
N ASN A 198 20.98 9.37 -14.82
CA ASN A 198 19.59 9.82 -14.74
C ASN A 198 19.23 10.89 -15.79
N ALA A 199 17.97 11.33 -15.81
CA ALA A 199 17.48 12.32 -16.78
C ALA A 199 18.14 13.71 -16.66
N CYS A 200 18.76 14.02 -15.52
CA CYS A 200 19.55 15.24 -15.30
C CYS A 200 21.01 15.08 -15.74
N GLY A 201 21.40 13.90 -16.23
CA GLY A 201 22.75 13.63 -16.70
C GLY A 201 23.72 13.25 -15.58
N ASN A 202 23.24 13.07 -14.34
CA ASN A 202 24.03 12.69 -13.18
C ASN A 202 24.02 11.17 -12.99
N ASP A 203 25.12 10.62 -12.48
CA ASP A 203 25.19 9.21 -12.08
C ASP A 203 24.50 9.01 -10.73
N GLU A 204 23.75 7.92 -10.63
CA GLU A 204 22.89 7.57 -9.49
C GLU A 204 22.87 6.05 -9.30
N ASP A 205 22.80 5.56 -8.06
CA ASP A 205 22.61 4.13 -7.79
C ASP A 205 21.34 3.62 -8.50
N ALA A 206 21.44 2.46 -9.16
CA ALA A 206 20.36 1.96 -10.00
C ALA A 206 19.10 1.60 -9.21
N LEU A 207 19.25 1.02 -8.02
CA LEU A 207 18.13 0.65 -7.16
C LEU A 207 17.49 1.90 -6.55
N ALA A 208 18.30 2.84 -6.06
CA ALA A 208 17.88 4.13 -5.55
C ALA A 208 17.02 4.86 -6.60
N TYR A 209 17.49 4.87 -7.85
CA TYR A 209 16.75 5.43 -8.97
C TYR A 209 15.41 4.72 -9.18
N ILE A 210 15.33 3.39 -9.09
CA ILE A 210 14.05 2.67 -9.22
C ILE A 210 13.11 3.03 -8.07
N ILE A 211 13.60 2.97 -6.82
CA ILE A 211 12.79 3.12 -5.60
C ILE A 211 12.15 4.52 -5.52
N ARG A 212 12.88 5.60 -5.85
CA ARG A 212 12.31 6.97 -5.84
C ARG A 212 11.21 7.19 -6.89
N HIS A 213 11.03 6.27 -7.82
CA HIS A 213 9.93 6.26 -8.78
C HIS A 213 8.77 5.36 -8.33
N THR A 214 8.64 5.14 -7.03
CA THR A 214 7.53 4.44 -6.37
C THR A 214 7.09 5.22 -5.13
N GLN A 215 5.84 5.06 -4.70
CA GLN A 215 5.38 5.39 -3.34
C GLN A 215 5.61 4.23 -2.37
N LEU A 216 6.70 3.49 -2.58
CA LEU A 216 7.05 2.30 -1.81
C LEU A 216 5.99 1.19 -1.83
N LEU A 217 5.16 1.10 -2.87
CA LEU A 217 4.18 0.01 -2.98
C LEU A 217 4.77 -1.21 -3.71
N PRO A 218 4.59 -2.44 -3.19
CA PRO A 218 5.03 -3.69 -3.81
C PRO A 218 4.71 -3.80 -5.30
N ARG A 219 3.47 -3.44 -5.68
CA ARG A 219 3.02 -3.56 -7.07
C ARG A 219 3.81 -2.65 -8.01
N GLN A 220 4.23 -1.48 -7.56
CA GLN A 220 4.92 -0.47 -8.39
C GLN A 220 6.35 -0.90 -8.68
N ILE A 221 7.10 -1.33 -7.65
CA ILE A 221 8.47 -1.81 -7.84
C ILE A 221 8.48 -3.08 -8.69
N LEU A 222 7.54 -4.00 -8.47
CA LEU A 222 7.39 -5.21 -9.29
C LEU A 222 7.10 -4.87 -10.75
N PHE A 223 6.28 -3.85 -11.01
CA PHE A 223 5.98 -3.41 -12.37
C PHE A 223 7.23 -2.91 -13.10
N ILE A 224 8.05 -2.08 -12.43
CA ILE A 224 9.31 -1.57 -12.99
C ILE A 224 10.30 -2.72 -13.25
N PHE A 225 10.52 -3.60 -12.27
CA PHE A 225 11.43 -4.74 -12.42
C PHE A 225 10.96 -5.69 -13.53
N ASN A 226 9.68 -6.03 -13.57
CA ASN A 226 9.13 -6.89 -14.62
C ASN A 226 9.34 -6.28 -16.00
N ALA A 227 9.16 -4.97 -16.17
CA ALA A 227 9.41 -4.30 -17.44
C ALA A 227 10.89 -4.38 -17.87
N ALA A 228 11.82 -4.11 -16.94
CA ALA A 228 13.27 -4.17 -17.22
C ALA A 228 13.75 -5.61 -17.51
N LEU A 229 13.39 -6.55 -16.62
CA LEU A 229 13.83 -7.94 -16.67
C LEU A 229 13.21 -8.71 -17.83
N SER A 230 11.94 -8.46 -18.15
CA SER A 230 11.30 -9.12 -19.31
C SER A 230 11.96 -8.69 -20.61
N GLU A 231 12.30 -7.41 -20.75
CA GLU A 231 13.01 -6.90 -21.93
C GLU A 231 14.44 -7.45 -22.02
N GLN A 232 15.15 -7.55 -20.89
CA GLN A 232 16.47 -8.17 -20.81
C GLN A 232 16.40 -9.65 -21.22
N PHE A 233 15.49 -10.41 -20.62
CA PHE A 233 15.31 -11.84 -20.90
C PHE A 233 14.90 -12.09 -22.35
N ARG A 234 14.02 -11.25 -22.92
CA ARG A 234 13.63 -11.35 -24.33
C ARG A 234 14.82 -11.24 -25.28
N LYS A 235 15.77 -10.35 -24.98
CA LYS A 235 16.96 -10.08 -25.81
C LYS A 235 18.11 -11.06 -25.58
N HIS A 236 18.36 -11.40 -24.32
CA HIS A 236 19.59 -12.08 -23.90
C HIS A 236 19.35 -13.47 -23.29
N LYS A 237 18.09 -13.86 -23.08
CA LYS A 237 17.72 -15.14 -22.44
C LYS A 237 18.30 -15.33 -21.04
N THR A 238 18.52 -14.21 -20.35
CA THR A 238 18.96 -14.15 -18.96
C THR A 238 18.37 -12.91 -18.28
N PHE A 239 18.26 -12.91 -16.97
CA PHE A 239 17.94 -11.75 -16.13
C PHE A 239 19.19 -11.00 -15.64
N GLU A 240 20.38 -11.53 -15.86
CA GLU A 240 21.64 -10.92 -15.43
C GLU A 240 22.03 -9.68 -16.24
N ASN A 241 22.86 -8.82 -15.63
CA ASN A 241 23.53 -7.70 -16.29
C ASN A 241 22.58 -6.77 -17.08
N VAL A 242 21.46 -6.40 -16.47
CA VAL A 242 20.53 -5.42 -17.02
C VAL A 242 21.27 -4.11 -17.26
N LYS A 243 21.18 -3.57 -18.48
CA LYS A 243 21.82 -2.29 -18.81
C LYS A 243 21.04 -1.13 -18.20
N GLY A 244 21.74 -0.08 -17.75
CA GLY A 244 21.11 1.12 -17.19
C GLY A 244 20.10 1.80 -18.14
N GLU A 245 20.28 1.69 -19.45
CA GLU A 245 19.30 2.16 -20.45
C GLU A 245 17.96 1.42 -20.36
N LEU A 246 17.98 0.11 -20.11
CA LEU A 246 16.77 -0.68 -19.94
C LEU A 246 16.06 -0.31 -18.63
N VAL A 247 16.82 -0.07 -17.55
CA VAL A 247 16.27 0.41 -16.28
C VAL A 247 15.55 1.76 -16.48
N ARG A 248 16.20 2.73 -17.13
CA ARG A 248 15.58 4.05 -17.39
C ARG A 248 14.35 3.95 -18.26
N LYS A 249 14.40 3.11 -19.30
CA LYS A 249 13.25 2.85 -20.18
C LYS A 249 12.09 2.25 -19.37
N ALA A 250 12.34 1.21 -18.59
CA ALA A 250 11.35 0.56 -17.75
C ALA A 250 10.71 1.52 -16.75
N VAL A 251 11.50 2.35 -16.07
CA VAL A 251 10.98 3.40 -15.18
C VAL A 251 10.11 4.39 -15.95
N THR A 252 10.58 4.89 -17.10
CA THR A 252 9.86 5.89 -17.90
C THR A 252 8.50 5.37 -18.39
N GLU A 253 8.46 4.13 -18.88
CA GLU A 253 7.24 3.48 -19.35
C GLU A 253 6.28 3.19 -18.17
N SER A 254 6.84 2.88 -16.99
CA SER A 254 6.08 2.57 -15.79
C SER A 254 5.47 3.79 -15.11
N GLN A 255 6.16 4.94 -15.10
CA GLN A 255 5.72 6.14 -14.39
C GLN A 255 4.29 6.57 -14.75
N ARG A 256 3.97 6.58 -16.05
CA ARG A 256 2.62 6.97 -16.50
C ARG A 256 1.57 6.01 -15.94
N PHE A 257 1.80 4.72 -16.09
CA PHE A 257 0.87 3.69 -15.63
C PHE A 257 0.70 3.71 -14.11
N ILE A 258 1.80 3.82 -13.36
CA ILE A 258 1.77 3.92 -11.90
C ILE A 258 0.99 5.17 -11.47
N GLY A 259 1.29 6.35 -12.05
CA GLY A 259 0.56 7.58 -11.78
C GLY A 259 -0.94 7.44 -12.10
N GLU A 260 -1.31 6.81 -13.23
CA GLU A 260 -2.71 6.56 -13.56
C GLU A 260 -3.41 5.65 -12.53
N GLN A 261 -2.77 4.56 -12.10
CA GLN A 261 -3.33 3.64 -11.11
C GLN A 261 -3.59 4.35 -9.79
N MET A 262 -2.62 5.10 -9.27
CA MET A 262 -2.75 5.79 -8.00
C MET A 262 -3.87 6.84 -8.03
N LEU A 263 -3.96 7.60 -9.12
CA LEU A 263 -5.03 8.59 -9.28
C LEU A 263 -6.40 7.97 -9.54
N THR A 264 -6.51 6.67 -9.81
CA THR A 264 -7.80 6.04 -10.12
C THR A 264 -8.74 6.08 -8.92
N LEU A 265 -8.24 5.87 -7.70
CA LEU A 265 -9.03 6.01 -6.48
C LEU A 265 -9.56 7.43 -6.34
N TYR A 266 -8.68 8.42 -6.53
CA TYR A 266 -9.00 9.84 -6.40
C TYR A 266 -9.85 10.40 -7.55
N ARG A 267 -9.89 9.78 -8.73
CA ARG A 267 -10.76 10.26 -9.84
C ARG A 267 -12.23 10.23 -9.50
N ASN A 268 -12.67 9.31 -8.64
CA ASN A 268 -14.06 9.25 -8.21
C ASN A 268 -14.38 10.29 -7.12
N VAL A 269 -13.34 10.80 -6.47
CA VAL A 269 -13.45 11.70 -5.31
C VAL A 269 -13.23 13.13 -5.73
N TYR A 270 -12.12 13.40 -6.42
CA TYR A 270 -11.66 14.73 -6.82
C TYR A 270 -11.44 14.84 -8.35
N PRO A 271 -12.43 14.48 -9.20
CA PRO A 271 -12.27 14.52 -10.66
C PRO A 271 -11.89 15.90 -11.21
N LYS A 272 -12.45 16.99 -10.66
CA LYS A 272 -12.18 18.36 -11.07
C LYS A 272 -10.77 18.78 -10.66
N LEU A 273 -10.37 18.54 -9.40
CA LEU A 273 -8.99 18.79 -8.96
C LEU A 273 -7.96 18.13 -9.86
N LEU A 274 -8.14 16.84 -10.18
CA LEU A 274 -7.20 16.12 -11.05
C LEU A 274 -7.19 16.65 -12.49
N THR A 275 -8.34 17.12 -12.98
CA THR A 275 -8.45 17.74 -14.30
C THR A 275 -7.71 19.07 -14.36
N GLU A 276 -7.89 19.91 -13.34
CA GLU A 276 -7.19 21.21 -13.25
C GLU A 276 -5.70 21.04 -12.96
N ALA A 277 -5.30 20.05 -12.15
CA ALA A 277 -3.90 19.74 -11.89
C ALA A 277 -3.12 19.46 -13.19
N ARG A 278 -3.73 18.75 -14.15
CA ARG A 278 -3.11 18.51 -15.48
C ARG A 278 -2.87 19.78 -16.29
N LYS A 279 -3.65 20.84 -16.07
CA LYS A 279 -3.52 22.12 -16.78
C LYS A 279 -2.57 23.07 -16.06
N ILE A 280 -2.54 23.02 -14.73
CA ILE A 280 -1.89 24.02 -13.89
C ILE A 280 -0.49 23.57 -13.45
N LEU A 281 -0.31 22.31 -13.05
CA LEU A 281 0.99 21.82 -12.57
C LEU A 281 2.14 21.83 -13.60
N PRO A 282 1.93 21.72 -14.94
CA PRO A 282 3.01 21.88 -15.91
C PRO A 282 3.78 23.21 -15.78
N ASP A 283 3.14 24.26 -15.25
CA ASP A 283 3.73 25.58 -15.06
C ASP A 283 4.58 25.70 -13.78
N LEU A 284 4.64 24.63 -12.96
CA LEU A 284 5.51 24.54 -11.80
C LEU A 284 6.77 23.73 -12.08
N GLU A 285 7.79 24.07 -11.30
CA GLU A 285 8.96 23.24 -11.14
C GLU A 285 8.69 22.10 -10.16
N PRO A 286 9.30 20.91 -10.36
CA PRO A 286 9.16 19.80 -9.44
C PRO A 286 9.67 20.09 -8.02
N ILE A 287 10.54 21.08 -7.83
CA ILE A 287 10.97 21.59 -6.53
C ILE A 287 10.65 23.08 -6.54
N CYS A 288 9.92 23.57 -5.53
CA CYS A 288 9.44 24.94 -5.51
C CYS A 288 9.22 25.45 -4.08
N ASP A 289 9.16 26.76 -3.93
CA ASP A 289 8.91 27.41 -2.65
C ASP A 289 7.41 27.65 -2.40
N TYR A 290 7.08 28.06 -1.17
CA TYR A 290 5.73 28.45 -0.78
C TYR A 290 5.12 29.50 -1.71
N GLN A 291 5.90 30.50 -2.13
CA GLN A 291 5.40 31.61 -2.96
C GLN A 291 4.94 31.11 -4.34
N SER A 292 5.67 30.16 -4.92
CA SER A 292 5.32 29.52 -6.19
C SER A 292 4.02 28.75 -6.10
N LEU A 293 3.81 27.98 -5.03
CA LEU A 293 2.55 27.29 -4.77
C LEU A 293 1.39 28.29 -4.61
N ARG A 294 1.55 29.31 -3.77
CA ARG A 294 0.51 30.34 -3.54
C ARG A 294 0.13 31.09 -4.82
N LYS A 295 1.11 31.39 -5.67
CA LYS A 295 0.87 32.10 -6.95
C LYS A 295 -0.11 31.33 -7.82
N ILE A 296 0.03 30.01 -7.92
CA ILE A 296 -0.82 29.20 -8.80
C ILE A 296 -2.10 28.70 -8.12
N GLU A 297 -2.14 28.66 -6.78
CA GLU A 297 -3.32 28.20 -6.03
C GLU A 297 -4.60 28.91 -6.46
N SER A 298 -4.50 30.21 -6.75
CA SER A 298 -5.61 31.02 -7.27
C SER A 298 -6.24 30.51 -8.58
N ARG A 299 -5.50 29.71 -9.37
CA ARG A 299 -6.00 29.11 -10.62
C ARG A 299 -6.88 27.89 -10.38
N PHE A 300 -6.74 27.23 -9.23
CA PHE A 300 -7.62 26.14 -8.83
C PHE A 300 -8.96 26.65 -8.26
N ASN A 301 -8.98 27.86 -7.70
CA ASN A 301 -10.16 28.42 -7.05
C ASN A 301 -11.40 28.38 -7.96
N ARG A 302 -12.51 27.87 -7.40
CA ARG A 302 -13.82 27.69 -8.07
C ARG A 302 -13.85 26.65 -9.20
N ASN A 303 -12.72 26.05 -9.55
CA ASN A 303 -12.64 25.02 -10.59
C ASN A 303 -12.51 23.60 -10.03
N ILE A 304 -12.45 23.44 -8.71
CA ILE A 304 -12.32 22.16 -8.00
C ILE A 304 -13.59 21.83 -7.21
N GLU A 305 -13.58 20.72 -6.48
CA GLU A 305 -14.67 20.33 -5.59
C GLU A 305 -14.81 21.25 -4.37
N ASP A 306 -16.06 21.49 -3.94
CA ASP A 306 -16.36 22.41 -2.83
C ASP A 306 -15.92 21.85 -1.46
N ASP A 307 -15.71 20.53 -1.35
CA ASP A 307 -15.24 19.85 -0.13
C ASP A 307 -13.71 19.84 0.00
N VAL A 308 -12.96 20.30 -1.02
CA VAL A 308 -11.51 20.46 -0.93
C VAL A 308 -11.17 21.76 -0.19
N VAL A 309 -10.85 21.64 1.09
CA VAL A 309 -10.49 22.77 1.96
C VAL A 309 -9.12 23.36 1.59
N SER A 310 -8.13 22.50 1.33
CA SER A 310 -6.77 22.87 0.94
C SER A 310 -6.31 21.96 -0.19
N ILE A 311 -6.05 22.53 -1.37
CA ILE A 311 -5.56 21.74 -2.51
C ILE A 311 -4.22 21.07 -2.21
N TRP A 312 -3.39 21.70 -1.39
CA TRP A 312 -2.04 21.23 -1.11
C TRP A 312 -2.06 20.11 -0.08
N ASP A 313 -2.95 20.17 0.91
CA ASP A 313 -3.15 19.09 1.87
C ASP A 313 -3.69 17.85 1.14
N THR A 314 -4.68 18.05 0.25
CA THR A 314 -5.21 16.97 -0.59
C THR A 314 -4.14 16.39 -1.52
N MET A 315 -3.29 17.21 -2.16
CA MET A 315 -2.18 16.70 -2.98
C MET A 315 -1.10 16.00 -2.14
N PHE A 316 -0.90 16.42 -0.89
CA PHE A 316 0.00 15.72 0.03
C PHE A 316 -0.56 14.36 0.42
N GLU A 317 -1.84 14.26 0.78
CA GLU A 317 -2.53 13.00 1.10
C GLU A 317 -2.47 12.00 -0.06
N MET A 318 -2.57 12.49 -1.30
CA MET A 318 -2.35 11.67 -2.51
C MET A 318 -0.89 11.23 -2.70
N GLY A 319 0.04 11.77 -1.91
CA GLY A 319 1.49 11.66 -2.06
C GLY A 319 2.01 12.24 -3.39
N ILE A 320 1.30 13.22 -3.95
CA ILE A 320 1.72 14.01 -5.12
C ILE A 320 2.74 15.05 -4.68
N LEU A 321 2.40 15.79 -3.63
CA LEU A 321 3.21 16.84 -3.03
C LEU A 321 3.89 16.32 -1.76
N GLY A 322 5.12 16.74 -1.55
CA GLY A 322 5.86 16.52 -0.31
C GLY A 322 6.54 17.79 0.16
N ARG A 323 6.93 17.82 1.43
CA ARG A 323 7.75 18.88 2.00
C ARG A 323 9.22 18.49 1.89
N SER A 324 10.06 19.37 1.36
CA SER A 324 11.50 19.19 1.35
C SER A 324 12.02 19.22 2.79
N THR A 325 12.90 18.30 3.14
CA THR A 325 13.57 18.22 4.44
C THR A 325 15.06 18.01 4.25
N THR A 326 15.85 18.44 5.22
CA THR A 326 17.29 18.14 5.27
C THR A 326 17.59 16.73 5.79
N LYS A 327 16.58 15.93 6.13
CA LYS A 327 16.77 14.61 6.72
C LYS A 327 16.92 13.55 5.62
N SER A 328 18.16 13.18 5.32
CA SER A 328 18.46 11.83 4.83
C SER A 328 18.18 10.82 5.95
N GLY A 329 17.96 9.54 5.63
CA GLY A 329 17.46 8.52 6.57
C GLY A 329 18.29 8.24 7.83
N ASP A 330 19.49 8.82 7.98
CA ASP A 330 20.33 8.70 9.18
C ASP A 330 21.19 9.97 9.35
N LEU A 331 21.12 10.63 10.52
CA LEU A 331 21.89 11.84 10.84
C LEU A 331 23.39 11.57 11.07
N SER A 332 23.81 10.30 11.09
CA SER A 332 25.17 9.95 11.48
C SER A 332 26.19 9.98 10.34
N ASN A 333 25.78 9.90 9.08
CA ASN A 333 26.65 10.01 7.90
C ASN A 333 25.89 10.72 6.75
N PRO A 334 25.99 12.05 6.60
CA PRO A 334 25.43 12.70 5.43
C PRO A 334 26.15 12.17 4.18
N PRO A 335 25.43 11.69 3.14
CA PRO A 335 26.06 11.23 1.91
C PRO A 335 26.91 12.36 1.31
N MET A 336 28.03 12.00 0.69
CA MET A 336 29.09 12.90 0.21
C MET A 336 28.64 14.02 -0.78
N ASP A 337 27.37 14.08 -1.17
CA ASP A 337 26.82 15.16 -1.99
C ASP A 337 25.33 15.43 -1.74
N GLU A 338 24.99 15.86 -0.51
CA GLU A 338 23.62 16.31 -0.15
C GLU A 338 23.05 17.37 -1.11
N SER A 339 23.92 18.09 -1.83
CA SER A 339 23.53 19.13 -2.78
C SER A 339 22.76 18.60 -4.00
N ARG A 340 22.82 17.29 -4.29
CA ARG A 340 22.16 16.67 -5.45
C ARG A 340 20.74 16.19 -5.20
N TYR A 341 20.32 16.09 -3.93
CA TYR A 341 19.05 15.48 -3.58
C TYR A 341 18.12 16.48 -2.88
N CYS A 342 16.84 16.40 -3.21
CA CYS A 342 15.76 17.03 -2.48
C CYS A 342 14.97 15.94 -1.78
N TYR A 343 15.14 15.78 -0.47
CA TYR A 343 14.45 14.74 0.29
C TYR A 343 13.02 15.18 0.60
N GLY A 344 12.04 14.50 0.00
CA GLY A 344 10.62 14.79 0.15
C GLY A 344 9.97 13.94 1.24
N GLN A 345 9.39 14.58 2.24
CA GLN A 345 8.41 13.98 3.13
C GLN A 345 7.04 14.02 2.44
N PHE A 346 6.57 12.87 2.01
CA PHE A 346 5.25 12.61 1.42
C PHE A 346 4.37 11.89 2.44
N HIS A 347 3.07 11.79 2.18
CA HIS A 347 2.15 11.08 3.09
C HIS A 347 2.59 9.64 3.41
N PHE A 348 3.04 8.87 2.41
CA PHE A 348 3.41 7.47 2.57
C PHE A 348 4.70 7.21 3.38
N ASN A 349 5.53 8.24 3.61
CA ASN A 349 6.76 8.15 4.41
C ASN A 349 6.85 9.20 5.53
N ALA A 350 5.75 9.88 5.84
CA ALA A 350 5.62 10.84 6.93
C ALA A 350 4.74 10.30 8.06
N ASP A 351 5.11 10.61 9.30
CA ASP A 351 4.31 10.25 10.49
C ASP A 351 3.34 11.36 10.90
N SER A 352 3.46 12.54 10.31
CA SER A 352 2.70 13.74 10.67
C SER A 352 1.84 14.27 9.52
N GLY A 353 0.81 15.03 9.88
CA GLY A 353 0.02 15.80 8.92
C GLY A 353 0.85 16.84 8.17
N PHE A 354 0.27 17.33 7.08
CA PHE A 354 0.88 18.36 6.24
C PHE A 354 0.46 19.75 6.68
N GLY A 355 1.40 20.68 6.62
CA GLY A 355 1.16 22.09 6.84
C GLY A 355 2.12 22.90 6.00
N LEU A 356 1.59 23.85 5.24
CA LEU A 356 2.41 24.77 4.47
C LEU A 356 3.11 25.75 5.40
N ALA A 357 4.42 25.62 5.51
CA ALA A 357 5.29 26.62 6.10
C ALA A 357 5.63 27.70 5.07
N THR A 358 5.58 28.97 5.48
CA THR A 358 5.86 30.13 4.60
C THR A 358 7.32 30.18 4.13
N ASP A 359 8.22 29.58 4.90
CA ASP A 359 9.65 29.40 4.62
C ASP A 359 9.98 27.99 4.10
N GLY A 360 8.96 27.18 3.80
CA GLY A 360 9.12 25.81 3.34
C GLY A 360 9.49 25.71 1.86
N GLU A 361 10.33 24.73 1.55
CA GLU A 361 10.52 24.19 0.21
C GLU A 361 9.67 22.92 0.06
N TYR A 362 9.11 22.73 -1.13
CA TYR A 362 8.21 21.63 -1.47
C TYR A 362 8.69 20.92 -2.72
N CYS A 363 8.33 19.65 -2.83
CA CYS A 363 8.71 18.84 -3.97
C CYS A 363 7.56 17.95 -4.45
N PHE A 364 7.44 17.80 -5.76
CA PHE A 364 6.53 16.87 -6.38
C PHE A 364 7.21 15.52 -6.56
N HIS A 365 6.49 14.45 -6.22
CA HIS A 365 7.02 13.09 -6.36
C HIS A 365 7.44 12.82 -7.82
N PRO A 366 8.56 12.12 -8.09
CA PRO A 366 9.07 11.93 -9.45
C PRO A 366 8.05 11.32 -10.45
N ILE A 367 7.18 10.43 -9.97
CA ILE A 367 6.08 9.87 -10.78
C ILE A 367 5.15 10.98 -11.26
N PHE A 368 4.70 11.84 -10.34
CA PHE A 368 3.70 12.86 -10.63
C PHE A 368 4.29 14.06 -11.37
N ALA A 369 5.53 14.45 -11.06
CA ALA A 369 6.25 15.44 -11.84
C ALA A 369 6.31 15.04 -13.33
N ARG A 370 6.58 13.75 -13.62
CA ARG A 370 6.55 13.24 -14.99
C ARG A 370 5.13 13.11 -15.54
N TYR A 371 4.19 12.59 -14.74
CA TYR A 371 2.80 12.39 -15.14
C TYR A 371 2.11 13.68 -15.58
N TYR A 372 2.33 14.76 -14.84
CA TYR A 372 1.81 16.08 -15.14
C TYR A 372 2.68 16.89 -16.12
N GLY A 373 3.81 16.35 -16.58
CA GLY A 373 4.67 17.04 -17.55
C GLY A 373 5.32 18.31 -16.97
N MET A 374 5.65 18.32 -15.69
CA MET A 374 6.28 19.46 -15.02
C MET A 374 7.67 19.71 -15.60
N ALA A 375 7.93 20.96 -16.01
CA ALA A 375 9.20 21.34 -16.62
C ALA A 375 10.25 21.62 -15.53
N ARG A 376 11.47 21.09 -15.72
CA ARG A 376 12.63 21.46 -14.91
C ARG A 376 13.35 22.63 -15.57
N ARG A 377 13.70 23.66 -14.80
CA ARG A 377 14.66 24.68 -15.24
C ARG A 377 16.07 24.08 -15.25
N LYS A 378 16.95 24.61 -16.10
CA LYS A 378 18.32 24.11 -16.27
C LYS A 378 19.18 24.25 -15.00
N GLU A 379 18.82 25.20 -14.13
CA GLU A 379 19.59 25.54 -12.93
C GLU A 379 19.32 24.58 -11.76
N GLU A 380 18.13 23.98 -11.69
CA GLU A 380 17.78 23.03 -10.65
C GLU A 380 18.23 21.61 -11.04
N GLN A 381 19.36 21.19 -10.48
CA GLN A 381 19.94 19.86 -10.72
C GLN A 381 19.48 18.81 -9.71
N ARG A 382 18.80 19.21 -8.62
CA ARG A 382 18.40 18.26 -7.58
C ARG A 382 17.36 17.28 -8.09
N VAL A 383 17.46 16.03 -7.64
CA VAL A 383 16.44 15.01 -7.86
C VAL A 383 15.66 14.77 -6.58
N VAL A 384 14.34 14.57 -6.72
CA VAL A 384 13.47 14.34 -5.58
C VAL A 384 13.59 12.88 -5.15
N TYR A 385 13.87 12.68 -3.86
CA TYR A 385 14.02 11.37 -3.24
C TYR A 385 13.09 11.30 -2.02
N PRO A 386 12.33 10.23 -1.77
CA PRO A 386 11.52 10.17 -0.55
C PRO A 386 12.42 10.16 0.70
N ALA A 387 12.16 11.07 1.63
CA ALA A 387 12.87 11.18 2.91
C ALA A 387 12.72 9.91 3.77
N ASN A 388 13.55 9.78 4.81
CA ASN A 388 13.59 8.62 5.73
C ASN A 388 13.85 7.27 5.02
N ILE A 389 14.26 7.30 3.76
CA ILE A 389 14.84 6.15 3.08
C ILE A 389 16.34 6.27 3.24
N ASP A 390 16.89 5.34 4.01
CA ASP A 390 18.32 5.24 4.16
C ASP A 390 18.88 4.36 3.04
N LEU A 391 19.47 5.01 2.03
CA LEU A 391 20.09 4.36 0.88
C LEU A 391 21.31 3.54 1.25
N GLU A 392 22.08 4.01 2.23
CA GLU A 392 23.29 3.31 2.68
C GLU A 392 22.89 2.08 3.51
N ASN A 393 21.88 2.19 4.37
CA ASN A 393 21.33 1.05 5.11
C ASN A 393 20.43 0.12 4.29
N ILE A 394 20.14 0.39 3.00
CA ILE A 394 19.64 -0.67 2.11
C ILE A 394 20.69 -1.79 2.02
N TYR A 395 21.98 -1.42 2.06
CA TYR A 395 23.09 -2.33 1.80
C TYR A 395 24.03 -2.57 2.98
N VAL A 396 24.03 -1.72 4.01
CA VAL A 396 24.89 -1.87 5.20
C VAL A 396 24.15 -2.59 6.34
N ASP A 397 24.80 -3.59 6.94
CA ASP A 397 24.26 -4.36 8.06
C ASP A 397 24.43 -3.60 9.39
N GLN A 398 23.36 -3.47 10.18
CA GLN A 398 23.39 -2.76 11.47
C GLN A 398 24.01 -3.62 12.61
N SER A 399 24.50 -4.81 12.29
CA SER A 399 25.04 -5.80 13.24
C SER A 399 26.43 -5.46 13.80
N SER A 400 26.94 -4.26 13.54
CA SER A 400 28.24 -3.77 14.06
C SER A 400 28.13 -2.51 14.95
N ARG A 401 26.95 -2.22 15.51
CA ARG A 401 26.77 -1.26 16.61
C ARG A 401 26.34 -1.93 17.90
#